data_AF-A0ABD5FPV9-F1
#
_entry.id   AF-A0ABD5FPV9-F1
#
_cell.length_a   1.000
_cell.length_b   1.000
_cell.length_c   1.000
_cell.angle_alpha   90.00
_cell.angle_beta   90.00
_cell.angle_gamma   90.00
#
_symmetry.space_group_name_H-M   'P 1'
#
loop_
_entity.id
_entity.type
_entity.pdbx_description
1 polymer ?
#
loop_
_entity_poly.entity_id
_entity_poly.type
_entity_poly.pdbx_seq_one_letter_code
_entity_poly.pdbx_strand_id
1 'polypeptide(L)'
;MAMQFGVNPRFDYTKEPSRDILCIDCKSFYASVECVERGLNPLKTKLVVMSYPSDDPSQRGSGLILASSPAAKKAYGISNVSRSRDLPFPYPEDLVIAPPRMALYMRKNMEINNIYKKYADEQNHAVYSIDESFVDVTDSLKLFGAKDARELARMIQTDVYRQTGIFTTIGIGDNPLLAKFALDLESKKNSDMKAEWRYEDVQQKLWSVENITDVWGIGRRTAIRLNRMGIFTMHDLAHANYYQLKQNFGVLGTQLYAHSWGVDRSFLGQKYKVKSKSIGNSQVLNRDYTRRNEIEIVIKEMADQVATRLRRSGAKAEVVSLWIGFSMGYVDQSGIRGFHQQMKVPATNSSKQIANYLLQIFDRHYKYQDIRNVGVNCSKLVYSNALQLDLFEDPDEQVKDLKIDYVVDTIRKKYGFKSIVHANSIMEGGRAIARSSLVGGHAGGMSGLEGAEGHGKTY
;
A
#
# COMPACT_ATOMS: atom_id res chain seq x y z
N MET A 1 31.09 -25.25 16.82
CA MET A 1 30.50 -26.53 16.40
C MET A 1 29.78 -26.29 15.09
N ALA A 2 30.44 -26.55 13.95
CA ALA A 2 29.85 -26.31 12.64
C ALA A 2 28.72 -27.33 12.43
N MET A 3 27.47 -26.86 12.37
CA MET A 3 26.36 -27.72 11.96
C MET A 3 26.64 -28.20 10.53
N GLN A 4 26.78 -29.50 10.32
CA GLN A 4 26.73 -30.11 8.99
C GLN A 4 25.31 -29.95 8.47
N PHE A 5 25.09 -28.90 7.68
CA PHE A 5 23.83 -28.69 6.98
C PHE A 5 23.76 -29.67 5.80
N GLY A 6 22.64 -30.40 5.66
CA GLY A 6 22.44 -31.39 4.60
C GLY A 6 22.40 -30.80 3.20
N VAL A 7 22.29 -31.66 2.19
CA VAL A 7 22.16 -31.28 0.78
C VAL A 7 20.94 -30.36 0.60
N ASN A 8 21.12 -29.28 -0.16
CA ASN A 8 20.04 -28.35 -0.48
C ASN A 8 18.88 -29.07 -1.19
N PRO A 9 17.61 -28.70 -0.92
CA PRO A 9 16.49 -29.18 -1.72
C PRO A 9 16.67 -28.72 -3.17
N ARG A 10 16.34 -29.60 -4.12
CA ARG A 10 16.34 -29.29 -5.55
C ARG A 10 14.91 -29.22 -6.06
N PHE A 11 14.66 -28.30 -6.98
CA PHE A 11 13.40 -28.18 -7.68
C PHE A 11 13.45 -29.00 -8.97
N ASP A 12 12.41 -29.78 -9.22
CA ASP A 12 12.21 -30.56 -10.43
C ASP A 12 11.10 -29.88 -11.24
N TYR A 13 11.48 -29.06 -12.22
CA TYR A 13 10.52 -28.26 -13.00
C TYR A 13 9.49 -29.11 -13.75
N THR A 14 9.78 -30.38 -14.03
CA THR A 14 8.80 -31.29 -14.66
C THR A 14 7.60 -31.60 -13.76
N LYS A 15 7.73 -31.35 -12.46
CA LYS A 15 6.68 -31.53 -11.45
C LYS A 15 6.08 -30.22 -10.95
N GLU A 16 6.63 -29.08 -11.38
CA GLU A 16 6.07 -27.79 -11.03
C GLU A 16 4.89 -27.44 -11.96
N PRO A 17 3.85 -26.75 -11.47
CA PRO A 17 2.78 -26.28 -12.33
C PRO A 17 3.32 -25.30 -13.38
N SER A 18 3.11 -25.60 -14.66
CA SER A 18 3.33 -24.67 -15.77
C SER A 18 1.97 -24.19 -16.26
N ARG A 19 1.79 -22.86 -16.25
CA ARG A 19 0.54 -22.16 -16.56
C ARG A 19 0.82 -20.94 -17.42
N ASP A 20 -0.21 -20.33 -17.95
CA ASP A 20 -0.11 -19.04 -18.62
C ASP A 20 -0.65 -17.94 -17.71
N ILE A 21 0.23 -17.43 -16.83
CA ILE A 21 -0.11 -16.32 -15.93
C ILE A 21 0.31 -15.01 -16.56
N LEU A 22 -0.63 -14.07 -16.63
CA LEU A 22 -0.39 -12.68 -17.02
C LEU A 22 -0.31 -11.82 -15.75
N CYS A 23 0.82 -11.16 -15.54
CA CYS A 23 0.92 -10.01 -14.64
C CYS A 23 0.70 -8.76 -15.48
N ILE A 24 -0.33 -7.97 -15.17
CA ILE A 24 -0.74 -6.80 -15.96
C ILE A 24 -0.60 -5.54 -15.12
N ASP A 25 0.22 -4.58 -15.55
CA ASP A 25 0.48 -3.29 -14.89
C ASP A 25 0.04 -2.11 -15.76
N CYS A 26 -0.73 -1.18 -15.19
CA CYS A 26 -1.17 0.04 -15.88
C CYS A 26 -0.07 1.11 -15.81
N LYS A 27 0.48 1.49 -16.98
CA LYS A 27 1.64 2.38 -17.04
C LYS A 27 1.36 3.74 -16.39
N SER A 28 2.11 4.10 -15.35
CA SER A 28 1.96 5.38 -14.63
C SER A 28 0.50 5.71 -14.29
N PHE A 29 -0.23 4.74 -13.73
CA PHE A 29 -1.69 4.70 -13.70
C PHE A 29 -2.38 6.03 -13.40
N TYR A 30 -2.17 6.67 -12.24
CA TYR A 30 -2.88 7.92 -11.93
C TYR A 30 -2.58 9.04 -12.93
N ALA A 31 -1.31 9.19 -13.35
CA ALA A 31 -0.97 10.20 -14.35
C ALA A 31 -1.60 9.89 -15.71
N SER A 32 -1.70 8.61 -16.08
CA SER A 32 -2.38 8.16 -17.30
C SER A 32 -3.88 8.43 -17.26
N VAL A 33 -4.55 8.17 -16.13
CA VAL A 33 -5.97 8.55 -15.95
C VAL A 33 -6.14 10.06 -16.08
N GLU A 34 -5.29 10.87 -15.41
CA GLU A 34 -5.36 12.32 -15.49
C GLU A 34 -5.11 12.85 -16.92
N CYS A 35 -4.21 12.21 -17.68
CA CYS A 35 -3.98 12.54 -19.09
C CYS A 35 -5.20 12.24 -19.96
N VAL A 36 -5.75 11.01 -19.90
CA VAL A 36 -6.89 10.61 -20.72
C VAL A 36 -8.10 11.51 -20.46
N GLU A 37 -8.40 11.79 -19.18
CA GLU A 37 -9.53 12.63 -18.78
C GLU A 37 -9.39 14.10 -19.20
N ARG A 38 -8.20 14.50 -19.67
CA ARG A 38 -7.91 15.82 -20.25
C ARG A 38 -7.71 15.79 -21.76
N GLY A 39 -7.94 14.65 -22.42
CA GLY A 39 -7.68 14.48 -23.85
C GLY A 39 -6.18 14.52 -24.20
N LEU A 40 -5.30 14.24 -23.25
CA LEU A 40 -3.84 14.27 -23.39
C LEU A 40 -3.28 12.86 -23.58
N ASN A 41 -2.15 12.74 -24.27
CA ASN A 41 -1.49 11.44 -24.49
C ASN A 41 -0.67 11.02 -23.24
N PRO A 42 -1.01 9.89 -22.59
CA PRO A 42 -0.34 9.45 -21.36
C PRO A 42 1.18 9.26 -21.45
N LEU A 43 1.71 8.92 -22.63
CA LEU A 43 3.14 8.64 -22.82
C LEU A 43 3.95 9.89 -23.19
N LYS A 44 3.32 10.92 -23.76
CA LYS A 44 4.00 12.12 -24.28
C LYS A 44 3.86 13.35 -23.39
N THR A 45 2.75 13.50 -22.68
CA THR A 45 2.49 14.68 -21.85
C THR A 45 3.32 14.64 -20.57
N LYS A 46 3.95 15.75 -20.20
CA LYS A 46 4.60 15.91 -18.89
C LYS A 46 3.54 16.24 -17.85
N LEU A 47 3.11 15.23 -17.09
CA LEU A 47 2.08 15.37 -16.06
C LEU A 47 2.55 14.76 -14.75
N VAL A 48 2.31 15.47 -13.65
CA VAL A 48 2.49 14.97 -12.29
C VAL A 48 1.18 15.05 -11.52
N VAL A 49 0.85 13.97 -10.81
CA VAL A 49 -0.25 13.93 -9.85
C VAL A 49 0.33 14.26 -8.48
N MET A 50 -0.02 15.42 -7.94
CA MET A 50 0.64 15.97 -6.75
C MET A 50 -0.36 16.45 -5.71
N SER A 51 -0.14 16.07 -4.45
CA SER A 51 -0.88 16.63 -3.34
C SER A 51 -0.35 18.02 -2.99
N TYR A 52 -1.26 18.92 -2.61
CA TYR A 52 -0.94 20.29 -2.15
C TYR A 52 0.08 21.03 -3.04
N PRO A 53 -0.25 21.29 -4.32
CA PRO A 53 0.59 22.16 -5.14
C PRO A 53 0.64 23.55 -4.52
N SER A 54 1.84 24.11 -4.41
CA SER A 54 2.09 25.45 -3.86
C SER A 54 3.13 26.15 -4.71
N ASP A 55 2.83 27.41 -5.03
CA ASP A 55 3.74 28.35 -5.66
C ASP A 55 4.56 29.14 -4.62
N ASP A 56 4.20 29.06 -3.34
CA ASP A 56 5.00 29.56 -2.22
C ASP A 56 6.18 28.61 -1.94
N PRO A 57 7.45 29.06 -2.10
CA PRO A 57 8.63 28.25 -1.84
C PRO A 57 8.71 27.67 -0.42
N SER A 58 8.17 28.38 0.59
CA SER A 58 8.21 27.95 1.99
C SER A 58 7.27 26.78 2.30
N GLN A 59 6.21 26.61 1.48
CA GLN A 59 5.20 25.56 1.65
C GLN A 59 5.37 24.39 0.68
N ARG A 60 6.24 24.58 -0.32
CA ARG A 60 6.49 23.64 -1.42
C ARG A 60 6.78 22.24 -0.89
N GLY A 61 7.72 22.07 0.05
CA GLY A 61 8.26 20.76 0.47
C GLY A 61 7.25 19.73 1.04
N SER A 62 6.00 20.12 1.27
CA SER A 62 4.94 19.23 1.78
C SER A 62 4.29 18.37 0.69
N GLY A 63 4.23 18.85 -0.56
CA GLY A 63 3.51 18.19 -1.65
C GLY A 63 4.15 16.87 -2.07
N LEU A 64 3.38 15.78 -1.96
CA LEU A 64 3.80 14.44 -2.40
C LEU A 64 3.38 14.27 -3.86
N ILE A 65 4.30 13.82 -4.71
CA ILE A 65 3.97 13.39 -6.07
C ILE A 65 3.56 11.91 -5.98
N LEU A 66 2.29 11.62 -6.25
CA LEU A 66 1.73 10.27 -6.20
C LEU A 66 2.04 9.47 -7.46
N ALA A 67 2.11 10.15 -8.60
CA ALA A 67 2.42 9.55 -9.88
C ALA A 67 2.97 10.60 -10.84
N SER A 68 3.83 10.15 -11.75
CA SER A 68 4.38 10.97 -12.83
C SER A 68 4.27 10.24 -14.15
N SER A 69 3.90 10.96 -15.21
CA SER A 69 3.90 10.41 -16.57
C SER A 69 5.31 10.01 -17.00
N PRO A 70 5.47 9.09 -17.98
CA PRO A 70 6.78 8.71 -18.49
C PRO A 70 7.59 9.92 -19.01
N ALA A 71 6.95 10.86 -19.70
CA ALA A 71 7.60 12.06 -20.20
C ALA A 71 8.09 12.98 -19.06
N ALA A 72 7.31 13.14 -17.98
CA ALA A 72 7.73 13.92 -16.82
C ALA A 72 8.92 13.28 -16.08
N LYS A 73 8.88 11.95 -15.89
CA LYS A 73 10.01 11.20 -15.28
C LYS A 73 11.31 11.40 -16.07
N LYS A 74 11.23 11.28 -17.39
CA LYS A 74 12.39 11.46 -18.28
C LYS A 74 12.89 12.91 -18.28
N ALA A 75 11.98 13.89 -18.30
CA ALA A 75 12.36 15.30 -18.37
C ALA A 75 13.00 15.83 -17.09
N TYR A 76 12.55 15.35 -15.92
CA TYR A 76 12.94 15.93 -14.62
C TYR A 76 13.73 14.97 -13.72
N GLY A 77 14.02 13.75 -14.16
CA GLY A 77 14.74 12.76 -13.34
C GLY A 77 13.99 12.34 -12.07
N ILE A 78 12.67 12.55 -12.02
CA ILE A 78 11.83 12.22 -10.87
C ILE A 78 11.39 10.76 -10.90
N SER A 79 11.07 10.22 -9.73
CA SER A 79 10.54 8.86 -9.56
C SER A 79 9.10 8.90 -9.01
N ASN A 80 8.49 7.73 -8.77
CA ASN A 80 7.18 7.65 -8.10
C ASN A 80 7.25 8.08 -6.62
N VAL A 81 8.44 8.14 -6.02
CA VAL A 81 8.65 8.65 -4.66
C VAL A 81 9.40 9.97 -4.76
N SER A 82 8.70 10.99 -5.24
CA SER A 82 9.21 12.35 -5.36
C SER A 82 8.28 13.34 -4.69
N ARG A 83 8.80 14.51 -4.38
CA ARG A 83 8.08 15.65 -3.80
C ARG A 83 8.13 16.82 -4.78
N SER A 84 7.23 17.76 -4.59
CA SER A 84 7.24 19.08 -5.25
C SER A 84 8.63 19.74 -5.27
N ARG A 85 9.40 19.65 -4.18
CA ARG A 85 10.76 20.22 -4.07
C ARG A 85 11.77 19.59 -5.04
N ASP A 86 11.48 18.39 -5.52
CA ASP A 86 12.33 17.65 -6.46
C ASP A 86 12.05 18.06 -7.93
N LEU A 87 11.07 18.95 -8.16
CA LEU A 87 10.78 19.52 -9.48
C LEU A 87 11.51 20.87 -9.68
N PRO A 88 11.74 21.29 -10.94
CA PRO A 88 12.21 22.64 -11.24
C PRO A 88 11.25 23.72 -10.71
N PHE A 89 11.81 24.88 -10.33
CA PHE A 89 11.04 26.05 -9.89
C PHE A 89 11.58 27.33 -10.54
N PRO A 90 10.71 28.26 -11.03
CA PRO A 90 9.26 28.12 -11.17
C PRO A 90 8.88 26.89 -12.02
N TYR A 91 7.66 26.36 -11.83
CA TYR A 91 7.24 25.17 -12.57
C TYR A 91 7.28 25.47 -14.08
N PRO A 92 7.80 24.55 -14.91
CA PRO A 92 7.80 24.73 -16.36
C PRO A 92 6.37 24.89 -16.91
N GLU A 93 6.18 25.75 -17.90
CA GLU A 93 4.86 26.00 -18.51
C GLU A 93 4.26 24.74 -19.15
N ASP A 94 5.10 23.82 -19.60
CA ASP A 94 4.68 22.57 -20.23
C ASP A 94 4.44 21.41 -19.24
N LEU A 95 4.57 21.67 -17.92
CA LEU A 95 4.28 20.71 -16.86
C LEU A 95 2.83 20.83 -16.38
N VAL A 96 2.04 19.80 -16.64
CA VAL A 96 0.67 19.70 -16.10
C VAL A 96 0.73 19.16 -14.67
N ILE A 97 0.20 19.93 -13.71
CA ILE A 97 0.06 19.52 -12.32
C ILE A 97 -1.41 19.20 -12.05
N ALA A 98 -1.71 17.94 -11.76
CA ALA A 98 -3.04 17.48 -11.44
C ALA A 98 -3.19 17.17 -9.94
N PRO A 99 -4.27 17.61 -9.28
CA PRO A 99 -4.59 17.14 -7.93
C PRO A 99 -5.02 15.66 -7.99
N PRO A 100 -4.72 14.85 -6.95
CA PRO A 100 -5.17 13.47 -6.90
C PRO A 100 -6.71 13.41 -6.87
N ARG A 101 -7.29 12.50 -7.64
CA ARG A 101 -8.73 12.21 -7.68
C ARG A 101 -8.99 10.73 -7.41
N MET A 102 -8.74 10.29 -6.17
CA MET A 102 -8.71 8.86 -5.81
C MET A 102 -9.97 8.08 -6.19
N ALA A 103 -11.17 8.68 -6.03
CA ALA A 103 -12.42 8.03 -6.42
C ALA A 103 -12.52 7.76 -7.94
N LEU A 104 -11.95 8.65 -8.77
CA LEU A 104 -11.87 8.45 -10.22
C LEU A 104 -10.92 7.29 -10.54
N TYR A 105 -9.77 7.23 -9.86
CA TYR A 105 -8.78 6.14 -10.05
C TYR A 105 -9.37 4.78 -9.68
N MET A 106 -10.14 4.70 -8.59
CA MET A 106 -10.85 3.49 -8.21
C MET A 106 -11.89 3.05 -9.25
N ARG A 107 -12.71 3.98 -9.77
CA ARG A 107 -13.66 3.67 -10.84
C ARG A 107 -12.97 3.16 -12.10
N LYS A 108 -11.87 3.81 -12.50
CA LYS A 108 -11.11 3.40 -13.69
C LYS A 108 -10.43 2.04 -13.50
N ASN A 109 -9.90 1.74 -12.30
CA ASN A 109 -9.40 0.42 -11.95
C ASN A 109 -10.50 -0.66 -12.05
N MET A 110 -11.71 -0.38 -11.55
CA MET A 110 -12.84 -1.31 -11.67
C MET A 110 -13.22 -1.57 -13.14
N GLU A 111 -13.26 -0.52 -13.96
CA GLU A 111 -13.52 -0.62 -15.40
C GLU A 111 -12.49 -1.53 -16.09
N ILE A 112 -11.20 -1.32 -15.83
CA ILE A 112 -10.11 -2.14 -16.38
C ILE A 112 -10.23 -3.60 -15.89
N ASN A 113 -10.48 -3.82 -14.61
CA ASN A 113 -10.63 -5.17 -14.07
C ASN A 113 -11.86 -5.90 -14.62
N ASN A 114 -12.93 -5.18 -14.95
CA ASN A 114 -14.08 -5.78 -15.63
C ASN A 114 -13.75 -6.20 -17.07
N ILE A 115 -12.75 -5.58 -17.71
CA ILE A 115 -12.22 -6.08 -18.99
C ILE A 115 -11.49 -7.39 -18.77
N TYR A 116 -10.63 -7.49 -17.75
CA TYR A 116 -9.89 -8.73 -17.44
C TYR A 116 -10.82 -9.92 -17.16
N LYS A 117 -11.92 -9.67 -16.45
CA LYS A 117 -12.97 -10.68 -16.16
C LYS A 117 -13.69 -11.23 -17.40
N LYS A 118 -13.54 -10.60 -18.57
CA LYS A 118 -14.02 -11.18 -19.83
C LYS A 118 -13.15 -12.36 -20.25
N TYR A 119 -11.88 -12.37 -19.88
CA TYR A 119 -10.88 -13.36 -20.31
C TYR A 119 -10.64 -14.48 -19.31
N ALA A 120 -10.98 -14.28 -18.04
CA ALA A 120 -10.83 -15.30 -17.00
C ALA A 120 -11.95 -15.17 -15.95
N ASP A 121 -12.29 -16.29 -15.30
CA ASP A 121 -13.24 -16.29 -14.19
C ASP A 121 -12.63 -15.70 -12.89
N GLU A 122 -13.45 -15.56 -11.85
CA GLU A 122 -13.06 -14.92 -10.58
C GLU A 122 -11.95 -15.68 -9.84
N GLN A 123 -11.82 -17.00 -9.99
CA GLN A 123 -10.74 -17.77 -9.34
C GLN A 123 -9.40 -17.60 -10.07
N ASN A 124 -9.47 -17.21 -11.33
CA ASN A 124 -8.32 -16.99 -12.21
C ASN A 124 -7.98 -15.50 -12.36
N HIS A 125 -8.55 -14.63 -11.53
CA HIS A 125 -8.29 -13.19 -11.50
C HIS A 125 -7.98 -12.71 -10.09
N ALA A 126 -6.82 -12.09 -9.89
CA ALA A 126 -6.42 -11.51 -8.60
C ALA A 126 -5.97 -10.06 -8.76
N VAL A 127 -6.69 -9.14 -8.12
CA VAL A 127 -6.29 -7.72 -8.05
C VAL A 127 -5.18 -7.57 -7.01
N TYR A 128 -3.97 -7.25 -7.46
CA TYR A 128 -2.79 -7.11 -6.60
C TYR A 128 -2.68 -5.70 -6.01
N SER A 129 -2.91 -4.68 -6.84
CA SER A 129 -2.93 -3.27 -6.45
C SER A 129 -3.98 -2.50 -7.28
N ILE A 130 -3.99 -1.16 -7.17
CA ILE A 130 -4.88 -0.30 -7.95
C ILE A 130 -4.50 -0.23 -9.44
N ASP A 131 -3.29 -0.64 -9.80
CA ASP A 131 -2.75 -0.60 -11.15
C ASP A 131 -2.27 -1.97 -11.65
N GLU A 132 -2.14 -2.96 -10.77
CA GLU A 132 -1.60 -4.28 -11.07
C GLU A 132 -2.60 -5.41 -10.78
N SER A 133 -2.69 -6.38 -11.68
CA SER A 133 -3.54 -7.56 -11.53
C SER A 133 -2.91 -8.79 -12.17
N PHE A 134 -3.18 -9.95 -11.60
CA PHE A 134 -2.81 -11.24 -12.15
C PHE A 134 -4.03 -11.91 -12.79
N VAL A 135 -3.83 -12.50 -13.96
CA VAL A 135 -4.85 -13.25 -14.69
C VAL A 135 -4.26 -14.57 -15.13
N ASP A 136 -4.85 -15.68 -14.72
CA ASP A 136 -4.51 -17.02 -15.21
C ASP A 136 -5.35 -17.27 -16.47
N VAL A 137 -4.69 -17.31 -17.63
CA VAL A 137 -5.36 -17.46 -18.92
C VAL A 137 -5.24 -18.86 -19.50
N THR A 138 -4.63 -19.79 -18.75
CA THR A 138 -4.30 -21.16 -19.20
C THR A 138 -5.46 -21.84 -19.91
N ASP A 139 -6.65 -21.84 -19.28
CA ASP A 139 -7.83 -22.53 -19.82
C ASP A 139 -8.63 -21.69 -20.84
N SER A 140 -8.30 -20.41 -20.97
CA SER A 140 -9.08 -19.45 -21.78
C SER A 140 -8.54 -19.26 -23.21
N LEU A 141 -7.29 -19.64 -23.49
CA LEU A 141 -6.63 -19.39 -24.79
C LEU A 141 -7.49 -19.86 -25.98
N LYS A 142 -8.00 -21.10 -25.92
CA LYS A 142 -8.82 -21.70 -26.97
C LYS A 142 -10.16 -21.00 -27.15
N LEU A 143 -10.78 -20.50 -26.07
CA LEU A 143 -12.06 -19.80 -26.12
C LEU A 143 -11.96 -18.50 -26.94
N PHE A 144 -10.80 -17.84 -26.89
CA PHE A 144 -10.52 -16.62 -27.63
C PHE A 144 -9.79 -16.85 -28.95
N GLY A 145 -9.55 -18.10 -29.33
CA GLY A 145 -8.82 -18.44 -30.56
C GLY A 145 -7.37 -17.97 -30.56
N ALA A 146 -6.77 -17.73 -29.39
CA ALA A 146 -5.37 -17.33 -29.26
C ALA A 146 -4.47 -18.56 -29.37
N LYS A 147 -3.38 -18.44 -30.14
CA LYS A 147 -2.37 -19.51 -30.31
C LYS A 147 -1.55 -19.72 -29.05
N ASP A 148 -1.26 -18.63 -28.34
CA ASP A 148 -0.44 -18.59 -27.15
C ASP A 148 -0.86 -17.44 -26.21
N ALA A 149 -0.27 -17.41 -25.02
CA ALA A 149 -0.52 -16.37 -24.02
C ALA A 149 -0.10 -14.97 -24.48
N ARG A 150 0.90 -14.87 -25.37
CA ARG A 150 1.38 -13.58 -25.88
C ARG A 150 0.36 -12.93 -26.82
N GLU A 151 -0.33 -13.73 -27.64
CA GLU A 151 -1.43 -13.28 -28.48
C GLU A 151 -2.62 -12.83 -27.62
N LEU A 152 -3.03 -13.62 -26.63
CA LEU A 152 -4.13 -13.23 -25.74
C LEU A 152 -3.79 -11.97 -24.91
N ALA A 153 -2.55 -11.85 -24.43
CA ALA A 153 -2.06 -10.63 -23.77
C ALA A 153 -2.16 -9.40 -24.69
N ARG A 154 -1.88 -9.55 -25.99
CA ARG A 154 -2.05 -8.47 -26.99
C ARG A 154 -3.52 -8.09 -27.15
N MET A 155 -4.44 -9.06 -27.15
CA MET A 155 -5.88 -8.78 -27.20
C MET A 155 -6.32 -7.98 -25.98
N ILE A 156 -5.94 -8.41 -24.77
CA ILE A 156 -6.25 -7.71 -23.52
C ILE A 156 -5.67 -6.28 -23.53
N GLN A 157 -4.40 -6.12 -23.91
CA GLN A 157 -3.73 -4.82 -24.00
C GLN A 157 -4.48 -3.87 -24.96
N THR A 158 -4.93 -4.40 -26.11
CA THR A 158 -5.69 -3.64 -27.10
C THR A 158 -7.07 -3.24 -26.58
N ASP A 159 -7.76 -4.15 -25.91
CA ASP A 159 -9.10 -3.91 -25.37
C ASP A 159 -9.10 -2.89 -24.24
N VAL A 160 -8.11 -2.95 -23.34
CA VAL A 160 -7.92 -1.92 -22.30
C VAL A 160 -7.64 -0.58 -22.95
N TYR A 161 -6.72 -0.50 -23.91
CA TYR A 161 -6.39 0.76 -24.57
C TYR A 161 -7.58 1.36 -25.33
N ARG A 162 -8.35 0.55 -26.07
CA ARG A 162 -9.52 1.02 -26.82
C ARG A 162 -10.63 1.56 -25.93
N GLN A 163 -10.90 0.90 -24.81
CA GLN A 163 -11.98 1.29 -23.89
C GLN A 163 -11.58 2.43 -22.97
N THR A 164 -10.31 2.50 -22.56
CA THR A 164 -9.89 3.38 -21.47
C THR A 164 -8.82 4.40 -21.84
N GLY A 165 -8.17 4.28 -23.00
CA GLY A 165 -7.01 5.09 -23.40
C GLY A 165 -5.73 4.79 -22.63
N ILE A 166 -5.74 3.81 -21.72
CA ILE A 166 -4.61 3.49 -20.83
C ILE A 166 -3.75 2.38 -21.43
N PHE A 167 -2.43 2.58 -21.36
CA PHE A 167 -1.45 1.59 -21.77
C PHE A 167 -1.16 0.62 -20.64
N THR A 168 -1.14 -0.68 -20.95
CA THR A 168 -0.72 -1.74 -20.02
C THR A 168 0.60 -2.37 -20.46
N THR A 169 1.39 -2.79 -19.48
CA THR A 169 2.57 -3.65 -19.64
C THR A 169 2.21 -5.03 -19.09
N ILE A 170 2.58 -6.10 -19.79
CA ILE A 170 2.18 -7.46 -19.42
C ILE A 170 3.39 -8.38 -19.38
N GLY A 171 3.67 -8.97 -18.22
CA GLY A 171 4.61 -10.08 -18.08
C GLY A 171 3.87 -11.40 -18.10
N ILE A 172 4.46 -12.40 -18.74
CA ILE A 172 3.91 -13.75 -18.91
C ILE A 172 4.83 -14.74 -18.22
N GLY A 173 4.29 -15.72 -17.51
CA GLY A 173 5.11 -16.82 -17.01
C GLY A 173 4.32 -17.99 -16.42
N ASP A 174 5.06 -19.04 -16.07
CA ASP A 174 4.49 -20.32 -15.56
C ASP A 174 3.73 -20.19 -14.25
N ASN A 175 4.04 -19.14 -13.50
CA ASN A 175 3.45 -18.84 -12.21
C ASN A 175 3.46 -17.32 -11.97
N PRO A 176 2.73 -16.82 -10.94
CA PRO A 176 2.64 -15.39 -10.67
C PRO A 176 4.01 -14.71 -10.46
N LEU A 177 4.97 -15.41 -9.85
CA LEU A 177 6.32 -14.89 -9.63
C LEU A 177 7.05 -14.64 -10.96
N LEU A 178 7.09 -15.62 -11.86
CA LEU A 178 7.75 -15.48 -13.16
C LEU A 178 7.06 -14.43 -14.04
N ALA A 179 5.73 -14.38 -14.03
CA ALA A 179 4.99 -13.33 -14.73
C ALA A 179 5.34 -11.93 -14.20
N LYS A 180 5.50 -11.78 -12.88
CA LYS A 180 5.93 -10.53 -12.24
C LYS A 180 7.37 -10.17 -12.59
N PHE A 181 8.29 -11.13 -12.61
CA PHE A 181 9.67 -10.93 -13.02
C PHE A 181 9.77 -10.51 -14.49
N ALA A 182 9.05 -11.20 -15.39
CA ALA A 182 8.95 -10.81 -16.79
C ALA A 182 8.43 -9.38 -16.95
N LEU A 183 7.45 -8.98 -16.15
CA LEU A 183 6.90 -7.62 -16.17
C LEU A 183 7.93 -6.56 -15.76
N ASP A 184 8.56 -6.75 -14.60
CA ASP A 184 9.43 -5.74 -14.00
C ASP A 184 10.80 -5.64 -14.68
N LEU A 185 11.39 -6.78 -15.04
CA LEU A 185 12.78 -6.84 -15.51
C LEU A 185 12.91 -6.68 -17.03
N GLU A 186 11.89 -7.04 -17.80
CA GLU A 186 11.97 -7.09 -19.27
C GLU A 186 10.83 -6.35 -19.98
N SER A 187 9.56 -6.60 -19.64
CA SER A 187 8.40 -6.07 -20.37
C SER A 187 8.41 -4.54 -20.45
N LYS A 188 8.80 -3.85 -19.38
CA LYS A 188 8.88 -2.38 -19.32
C LYS A 188 9.90 -1.77 -20.28
N LYS A 189 10.84 -2.56 -20.82
CA LYS A 189 11.88 -2.17 -21.77
C LYS A 189 11.51 -2.49 -23.21
N ASN A 190 10.61 -3.46 -23.42
CA ASN A 190 10.16 -3.87 -24.75
C ASN A 190 9.20 -2.87 -25.37
N SER A 191 9.30 -2.67 -26.69
CA SER A 191 8.47 -1.70 -27.44
C SER A 191 6.98 -2.06 -27.44
N ASP A 192 6.66 -3.36 -27.41
CA ASP A 192 5.31 -3.88 -27.33
C ASP A 192 4.81 -4.08 -25.88
N MET A 193 5.64 -3.68 -24.89
CA MET A 193 5.39 -3.77 -23.46
C MET A 193 5.03 -5.18 -22.95
N LYS A 194 5.60 -6.22 -23.58
CA LYS A 194 5.39 -7.63 -23.19
C LYS A 194 6.69 -8.42 -23.11
N ALA A 195 6.78 -9.33 -22.15
CA ALA A 195 7.86 -10.32 -22.06
C ALA A 195 7.34 -11.61 -21.44
N GLU A 196 8.04 -12.71 -21.69
CA GLU A 196 7.65 -14.05 -21.25
C GLU A 196 8.86 -14.75 -20.62
N TRP A 197 8.65 -15.25 -19.41
CA TRP A 197 9.65 -15.98 -18.62
C TRP A 197 9.10 -17.35 -18.25
N ARG A 198 9.80 -18.39 -18.67
CA ARG A 198 9.50 -19.78 -18.33
C ARG A 198 10.54 -20.38 -17.39
N TYR A 199 10.29 -21.57 -16.85
CA TYR A 199 11.26 -22.23 -15.96
C TYR A 199 12.65 -22.40 -16.60
N GLU A 200 12.73 -22.66 -17.91
CA GLU A 200 13.97 -22.74 -18.68
C GLU A 200 14.77 -21.42 -18.70
N ASP A 201 14.10 -20.28 -18.53
CA ASP A 201 14.74 -18.97 -18.55
C ASP A 201 15.41 -18.60 -17.22
N VAL A 202 15.05 -19.28 -16.11
CA VAL A 202 15.44 -18.87 -14.74
C VAL A 202 16.96 -18.73 -14.62
N GLN A 203 17.71 -19.73 -15.07
CA GLN A 203 19.16 -19.73 -14.96
C GLN A 203 19.81 -18.61 -15.78
N GLN A 204 19.31 -18.33 -16.98
CA GLN A 204 19.89 -17.33 -17.88
C GLN A 204 19.45 -15.90 -17.53
N LYS A 205 18.19 -15.71 -17.15
CA LYS A 205 17.60 -14.38 -16.96
C LYS A 205 17.62 -13.96 -15.48
N LEU A 206 17.12 -14.79 -14.57
CA LEU A 206 16.98 -14.42 -13.16
C LEU A 206 18.33 -14.37 -12.42
N TRP A 207 19.20 -15.36 -12.65
CA TRP A 207 20.50 -15.41 -11.96
C TRP A 207 21.48 -14.35 -12.47
N SER A 208 21.27 -13.83 -13.67
CA SER A 208 22.05 -12.74 -14.27
C SER A 208 21.59 -11.34 -13.86
N VAL A 209 20.58 -11.21 -12.98
CA VAL A 209 20.20 -9.91 -12.43
C VAL A 209 21.33 -9.35 -11.56
N GLU A 210 21.87 -8.19 -11.96
CA GLU A 210 23.02 -7.56 -11.32
C GLU A 210 22.71 -7.10 -9.88
N ASN A 211 21.56 -6.46 -9.67
CA ASN A 211 21.17 -5.95 -8.36
C ASN A 211 20.04 -6.79 -7.76
N ILE A 212 20.32 -7.47 -6.66
CA ILE A 212 19.32 -8.31 -5.98
C ILE A 212 18.08 -7.53 -5.52
N THR A 213 18.19 -6.21 -5.32
CA THR A 213 17.08 -5.34 -4.94
C THR A 213 16.11 -5.02 -6.08
N ASP A 214 16.48 -5.32 -7.33
CA ASP A 214 15.59 -5.17 -8.49
C ASP A 214 14.61 -6.36 -8.59
N VAL A 215 14.88 -7.45 -7.86
CA VAL A 215 14.04 -8.64 -7.82
C VAL A 215 12.89 -8.47 -6.83
N TRP A 216 11.67 -8.67 -7.33
CA TRP A 216 10.46 -8.59 -6.52
C TRP A 216 10.53 -9.51 -5.29
N GLY A 217 10.18 -8.98 -4.12
CA GLY A 217 10.29 -9.65 -2.82
C GLY A 217 11.58 -9.35 -2.04
N ILE A 218 12.60 -8.73 -2.65
CA ILE A 218 13.88 -8.43 -1.99
C ILE A 218 14.07 -6.90 -1.83
N GLY A 219 13.61 -6.36 -0.70
CA GLY A 219 13.85 -4.96 -0.36
C GLY A 219 15.26 -4.70 0.19
N ARG A 220 15.67 -3.42 0.23
CA ARG A 220 16.99 -2.97 0.73
C ARG A 220 17.40 -3.58 2.08
N ARG A 221 16.46 -3.71 3.04
CA ARG A 221 16.75 -4.30 4.36
C ARG A 221 17.04 -5.79 4.28
N THR A 222 16.32 -6.53 3.42
CA THR A 222 16.56 -7.95 3.17
C THR A 222 17.91 -8.14 2.49
N ALA A 223 18.20 -7.33 1.46
CA ALA A 223 19.50 -7.34 0.77
C ALA A 223 20.67 -7.10 1.74
N ILE A 224 20.58 -6.11 2.65
CA ILE A 224 21.63 -5.89 3.67
C ILE A 224 21.84 -7.13 4.55
N ARG A 225 20.77 -7.85 4.91
CA ARG A 225 20.87 -9.08 5.71
C ARG A 225 21.48 -10.23 4.92
N LEU A 226 21.12 -10.38 3.65
CA LEU A 226 21.71 -11.36 2.73
C LEU A 226 23.20 -11.08 2.49
N ASN A 227 23.58 -9.83 2.25
CA ASN A 227 24.97 -9.42 2.06
C ASN A 227 25.84 -9.77 3.28
N ARG A 228 25.31 -9.64 4.51
CA ARG A 228 26.01 -10.06 5.74
C ARG A 228 26.24 -11.57 5.83
N MET A 229 25.49 -12.35 5.07
CA MET A 229 25.66 -13.80 4.93
C MET A 229 26.54 -14.17 3.71
N GLY A 230 27.11 -13.18 3.01
CA GLY A 230 27.90 -13.40 1.80
C GLY A 230 27.07 -13.65 0.54
N ILE A 231 25.78 -13.32 0.55
CA ILE A 231 24.86 -13.50 -0.58
C ILE A 231 24.60 -12.13 -1.21
N PHE A 232 25.13 -11.89 -2.41
CA PHE A 232 25.04 -10.57 -3.06
C PHE A 232 24.17 -10.59 -4.32
N THR A 233 24.09 -11.73 -4.99
CA THR A 233 23.37 -11.90 -6.26
C THR A 233 22.25 -12.95 -6.15
N MET A 234 21.38 -13.01 -7.16
CA MET A 234 20.40 -14.09 -7.27
C MET A 234 21.05 -15.46 -7.47
N HIS A 235 22.17 -15.51 -8.20
CA HIS A 235 22.97 -16.72 -8.33
C HIS A 235 23.45 -17.21 -6.97
N ASP A 236 23.99 -16.32 -6.12
CA ASP A 236 24.43 -16.68 -4.77
C ASP A 236 23.25 -17.18 -3.92
N LEU A 237 22.09 -16.54 -4.03
CA LEU A 237 20.90 -16.91 -3.27
C LEU A 237 20.39 -18.32 -3.67
N ALA A 238 20.42 -18.65 -4.95
CA ALA A 238 20.03 -19.97 -5.46
C ALA A 238 20.94 -21.11 -4.99
N HIS A 239 22.22 -20.81 -4.77
CA HIS A 239 23.24 -21.76 -4.33
C HIS A 239 23.55 -21.68 -2.83
N ALA A 240 22.95 -20.73 -2.11
CA ALA A 240 23.10 -20.59 -0.67
C ALA A 240 22.56 -21.81 0.09
N ASN A 241 23.05 -22.02 1.32
CA ASN A 241 22.58 -23.12 2.14
C ASN A 241 21.13 -22.88 2.59
N TYR A 242 20.22 -23.76 2.14
CA TYR A 242 18.79 -23.65 2.43
C TYR A 242 18.48 -23.63 3.93
N TYR A 243 19.17 -24.46 4.72
CA TYR A 243 18.95 -24.56 6.16
C TYR A 243 19.42 -23.30 6.89
N GLN A 244 20.52 -22.68 6.45
CA GLN A 244 20.97 -21.40 6.98
C GLN A 244 19.98 -20.28 6.63
N LEU A 245 19.45 -20.23 5.41
CA LEU A 245 18.41 -19.27 5.03
C LEU A 245 17.16 -19.43 5.90
N LYS A 246 16.69 -20.67 6.08
CA LYS A 246 15.55 -20.99 6.95
C LYS A 246 15.81 -20.61 8.41
N GLN A 247 17.02 -20.83 8.92
CA GLN A 247 17.37 -20.46 10.30
C GLN A 247 17.37 -18.94 10.51
N ASN A 248 17.90 -18.17 9.54
CA ASN A 248 18.04 -16.72 9.66
C ASN A 248 16.76 -15.94 9.32
N PHE A 249 15.92 -16.46 8.42
CA PHE A 249 14.74 -15.76 7.92
C PHE A 249 13.41 -16.51 8.14
N GLY A 250 13.45 -17.72 8.72
CA GLY A 250 12.25 -18.55 8.91
C GLY A 250 11.63 -18.96 7.57
N VAL A 251 10.30 -18.86 7.48
CA VAL A 251 9.52 -19.14 6.26
C VAL A 251 9.92 -18.22 5.10
N LEU A 252 10.32 -16.98 5.38
CA LEU A 252 10.79 -16.08 4.33
C LEU A 252 12.10 -16.59 3.71
N GLY A 253 12.97 -17.25 4.49
CA GLY A 253 14.21 -17.83 3.97
C GLY A 253 13.96 -18.96 2.98
N THR A 254 12.98 -19.81 3.28
CA THR A 254 12.56 -20.89 2.37
C THR A 254 11.90 -20.34 1.11
N GLN A 255 11.15 -19.24 1.24
CA GLN A 255 10.53 -18.54 0.11
C GLN A 255 11.58 -17.88 -0.79
N LEU A 256 12.56 -17.18 -0.21
CA LEU A 256 13.66 -16.56 -0.96
C LEU A 256 14.45 -17.61 -1.75
N TYR A 257 14.71 -18.76 -1.15
CA TYR A 257 15.34 -19.88 -1.85
C TYR A 257 14.48 -20.36 -3.02
N ALA A 258 13.19 -20.65 -2.82
CA ALA A 258 12.30 -21.06 -3.91
C ALA A 258 12.18 -20.02 -5.03
N HIS A 259 12.04 -18.74 -4.66
CA HIS A 259 11.95 -17.63 -5.61
C HIS A 259 13.21 -17.48 -6.46
N SER A 260 14.39 -17.75 -5.88
CA SER A 260 15.65 -17.73 -6.64
C SER A 260 15.73 -18.83 -7.71
N TRP A 261 14.91 -19.87 -7.60
CA TRP A 261 14.71 -20.90 -8.61
C TRP A 261 13.44 -20.66 -9.45
N GLY A 262 12.82 -19.49 -9.38
CA GLY A 262 11.61 -19.17 -10.14
C GLY A 262 10.35 -19.93 -9.72
N VAL A 263 10.38 -20.60 -8.55
CA VAL A 263 9.29 -21.45 -8.09
C VAL A 263 8.34 -20.67 -7.18
N ASP A 264 7.08 -20.56 -7.62
CA ASP A 264 5.94 -20.13 -6.83
C ASP A 264 4.73 -21.01 -7.15
N ARG A 265 4.13 -21.61 -6.12
CA ARG A 265 2.98 -22.51 -6.22
C ARG A 265 1.66 -21.84 -5.84
N SER A 266 1.66 -20.51 -5.75
CA SER A 266 0.48 -19.74 -5.38
C SER A 266 -0.63 -19.90 -6.40
N PHE A 267 -1.86 -20.11 -5.90
CA PHE A 267 -3.08 -20.13 -6.68
C PHE A 267 -3.82 -18.81 -6.53
N LEU A 268 -4.21 -18.17 -7.64
CA LEU A 268 -4.80 -16.83 -7.63
C LEU A 268 -6.12 -16.78 -6.84
N GLY A 269 -6.94 -17.84 -6.93
CA GLY A 269 -8.21 -17.94 -6.20
C GLY A 269 -8.07 -18.22 -4.70
N GLN A 270 -6.84 -18.42 -4.18
CA GLN A 270 -6.64 -18.70 -2.76
C GLN A 270 -6.85 -17.44 -1.92
N LYS A 271 -8.01 -17.36 -1.25
CA LYS A 271 -8.33 -16.24 -0.34
C LYS A 271 -7.45 -16.28 0.92
N TYR A 272 -6.59 -15.27 1.10
CA TYR A 272 -5.75 -15.13 2.30
C TYR A 272 -6.60 -14.91 3.57
N LYS A 273 -6.47 -15.85 4.53
CA LYS A 273 -7.03 -15.73 5.87
C LYS A 273 -6.03 -15.00 6.78
N VAL A 274 -6.37 -13.77 7.14
CA VAL A 274 -5.53 -12.93 8.02
C VAL A 274 -5.49 -13.56 9.42
N LYS A 275 -4.27 -13.80 9.96
CA LYS A 275 -4.10 -14.37 11.31
C LYS A 275 -4.64 -13.47 12.42
N SER A 276 -4.50 -12.17 12.26
CA SER A 276 -4.99 -11.16 13.20
C SER A 276 -5.28 -9.86 12.46
N LYS A 277 -6.45 -9.28 12.69
CA LYS A 277 -6.82 -7.99 12.13
C LYS A 277 -6.41 -6.87 13.08
N SER A 278 -6.09 -5.71 12.54
CA SER A 278 -5.97 -4.46 13.30
C SER A 278 -6.72 -3.35 12.56
N ILE A 279 -7.14 -2.34 13.29
CA ILE A 279 -7.78 -1.15 12.74
C ILE A 279 -6.94 0.04 13.18
N GLY A 280 -6.37 0.75 12.21
CA GLY A 280 -5.54 1.91 12.47
C GLY A 280 -5.71 2.99 11.41
N ASN A 281 -5.15 4.15 11.71
CA ASN A 281 -5.08 5.29 10.81
C ASN A 281 -3.74 6.01 11.01
N SER A 282 -3.22 6.63 9.97
CA SER A 282 -2.02 7.46 10.06
C SER A 282 -2.15 8.69 9.18
N GLN A 283 -1.39 9.72 9.51
CA GLN A 283 -1.31 10.93 8.71
C GLN A 283 0.08 11.57 8.78
N VAL A 284 0.48 12.13 7.63
CA VAL A 284 1.48 13.20 7.58
C VAL A 284 0.72 14.50 7.83
N LEU A 285 1.20 15.31 8.77
CA LEU A 285 0.62 16.61 9.08
C LEU A 285 0.85 17.57 7.89
N ASN A 286 0.16 18.71 7.84
CA ASN A 286 0.37 19.69 6.77
C ASN A 286 1.64 20.54 6.97
N ARG A 287 1.93 20.88 8.22
CA ARG A 287 3.17 21.54 8.67
C ARG A 287 3.82 20.79 9.83
N ASP A 288 4.96 21.29 10.29
CA ASP A 288 5.55 20.82 11.55
C ASP A 288 4.69 21.32 12.72
N TYR A 289 4.40 20.42 13.65
CA TYR A 289 3.64 20.72 14.86
C TYR A 289 4.63 20.79 16.01
N THR A 290 4.80 22.01 16.53
CA THR A 290 5.76 22.33 17.60
C THR A 290 5.06 22.51 18.95
N ARG A 291 3.73 22.67 18.95
CA ARG A 291 2.93 22.88 20.14
C ARG A 291 2.23 21.58 20.56
N ARG A 292 2.44 21.19 21.82
CA ARG A 292 1.88 19.97 22.43
C ARG A 292 0.36 19.87 22.28
N ASN A 293 -0.35 20.96 22.54
CA ASN A 293 -1.81 21.01 22.46
C ASN A 293 -2.35 20.66 21.05
N GLU A 294 -1.68 21.12 19.99
CA GLU A 294 -2.08 20.77 18.61
C GLU A 294 -1.91 19.27 18.34
N ILE A 295 -0.83 18.68 18.85
CA ILE A 295 -0.54 17.26 18.69
C ILE A 295 -1.60 16.41 19.42
N GLU A 296 -1.95 16.80 20.65
CA GLU A 296 -2.98 16.12 21.43
C GLU A 296 -4.36 16.18 20.75
N ILE A 297 -4.69 17.30 20.12
CA ILE A 297 -5.92 17.43 19.30
C ILE A 297 -5.91 16.37 18.20
N VAL A 298 -4.82 16.27 17.43
CA VAL A 298 -4.71 15.29 16.35
C VAL A 298 -4.81 13.85 16.85
N ILE A 299 -4.17 13.53 17.99
CA ILE A 299 -4.26 12.20 18.60
C ILE A 299 -5.71 11.86 18.96
N LYS A 300 -6.44 12.79 19.59
CA LYS A 300 -7.86 12.62 19.95
C LYS A 300 -8.74 12.43 18.70
N GLU A 301 -8.52 13.22 17.66
CA GLU A 301 -9.24 13.07 16.38
C GLU A 301 -9.01 11.69 15.75
N MET A 302 -7.77 11.21 15.77
CA MET A 302 -7.43 9.89 15.23
C MET A 302 -8.00 8.75 16.06
N ALA A 303 -8.02 8.91 17.39
CA ALA A 303 -8.67 7.98 18.30
C ALA A 303 -10.16 7.82 17.97
N ASP A 304 -10.88 8.93 17.79
CA ASP A 304 -12.31 8.93 17.46
C ASP A 304 -12.59 8.24 16.10
N GLN A 305 -11.76 8.51 15.09
CA GLN A 305 -11.87 7.85 13.78
C GLN A 305 -11.63 6.34 13.85
N VAL A 306 -10.64 5.90 14.62
CA VAL A 306 -10.34 4.47 14.80
C VAL A 306 -11.43 3.78 15.63
N ALA A 307 -11.92 4.43 16.69
CA ALA A 307 -13.00 3.95 17.53
C ALA A 307 -14.32 3.78 16.75
N THR A 308 -14.69 4.76 15.93
CA THR A 308 -15.83 4.68 15.00
C THR A 308 -15.73 3.45 14.09
N ARG A 309 -14.53 3.16 13.56
CA ARG A 309 -14.30 2.00 12.69
C ARG A 309 -14.35 0.68 13.46
N LEU A 310 -13.85 0.64 14.70
CA LEU A 310 -14.01 -0.50 15.60
C LEU A 310 -15.50 -0.81 15.82
N ARG A 311 -16.29 0.20 16.20
CA ARG A 311 -17.75 0.06 16.41
C ARG A 311 -18.48 -0.40 15.15
N ARG A 312 -18.20 0.21 13.98
CA ARG A 312 -18.78 -0.23 12.69
C ARG A 312 -18.45 -1.68 12.34
N SER A 313 -17.29 -2.19 12.75
CA SER A 313 -16.89 -3.58 12.55
C SER A 313 -17.39 -4.55 13.64
N GLY A 314 -18.13 -4.06 14.64
CA GLY A 314 -18.57 -4.86 15.80
C GLY A 314 -17.40 -5.33 16.67
N ALA A 315 -16.27 -4.60 16.67
CA ALA A 315 -15.06 -4.99 17.35
C ALA A 315 -14.71 -4.06 18.52
N LYS A 316 -13.99 -4.62 19.49
CA LYS A 316 -13.25 -3.94 20.56
C LYS A 316 -11.77 -4.28 20.43
N ALA A 317 -10.89 -3.42 20.94
CA ALA A 317 -9.45 -3.66 20.91
C ALA A 317 -8.87 -3.79 22.32
N GLU A 318 -7.94 -4.73 22.49
CA GLU A 318 -7.20 -4.95 23.75
C GLU A 318 -5.77 -4.39 23.70
N VAL A 319 -5.36 -3.85 22.56
CA VAL A 319 -4.05 -3.21 22.37
C VAL A 319 -4.22 -1.92 21.60
N VAL A 320 -3.66 -0.84 22.15
CA VAL A 320 -3.59 0.48 21.52
C VAL A 320 -2.11 0.80 21.26
N SER A 321 -1.81 1.33 20.08
CA SER A 321 -0.46 1.70 19.65
C SER A 321 -0.43 3.12 19.11
N LEU A 322 0.58 3.89 19.51
CA LEU A 322 0.88 5.22 19.01
C LEU A 322 2.23 5.21 18.29
N TRP A 323 2.22 5.76 17.09
CA TRP A 323 3.40 6.07 16.31
C TRP A 323 3.52 7.58 16.12
N ILE A 324 4.69 8.14 16.42
CA ILE A 324 5.03 9.54 16.18
C ILE A 324 6.30 9.58 15.35
N GLY A 325 6.28 10.32 14.23
CA GLY A 325 7.46 10.63 13.43
C GLY A 325 7.82 12.12 13.54
N PHE A 326 9.11 12.38 13.76
CA PHE A 326 9.63 13.75 13.92
C PHE A 326 9.80 14.45 12.56
N SER A 327 9.94 15.77 12.59
CA SER A 327 10.26 16.56 11.38
C SER A 327 11.59 16.13 10.76
N MET A 328 11.76 16.36 9.46
CA MET A 328 12.91 15.90 8.66
C MET A 328 14.26 16.40 9.21
N GLY A 329 14.28 17.61 9.78
CA GLY A 329 15.45 18.23 10.41
C GLY A 329 15.60 17.92 11.90
N TYR A 330 14.62 17.26 12.51
CA TYR A 330 14.64 16.93 13.93
C TYR A 330 15.17 15.52 14.12
N VAL A 331 16.34 15.43 14.75
CA VAL A 331 16.96 14.18 15.19
C VAL A 331 17.22 14.35 16.67
N ASP A 332 16.71 13.43 17.49
CA ASP A 332 17.03 13.50 18.92
C ASP A 332 18.53 13.20 19.17
N GLN A 333 18.97 13.39 20.41
CA GLN A 333 20.36 13.15 20.81
C GLN A 333 20.86 11.72 20.54
N SER A 334 19.96 10.78 20.27
CA SER A 334 20.25 9.36 20.00
C SER A 334 20.10 8.98 18.53
N GLY A 335 19.91 9.94 17.62
CA GLY A 335 19.76 9.65 16.19
C GLY A 335 18.34 9.20 15.78
N ILE A 336 17.37 9.25 16.70
CA ILE A 336 16.04 8.69 16.51
C ILE A 336 15.11 9.74 15.86
N ARG A 337 14.31 9.29 14.89
CA ARG A 337 13.39 10.13 14.07
C ARG A 337 11.91 9.94 14.43
N GLY A 338 11.62 9.41 15.61
CA GLY A 338 10.26 9.10 16.05
C GLY A 338 10.20 7.95 17.04
N PHE A 339 9.01 7.65 17.56
CA PHE A 339 8.79 6.50 18.43
C PHE A 339 7.55 5.71 18.03
N HIS A 340 7.56 4.42 18.35
CA HIS A 340 6.42 3.52 18.21
C HIS A 340 6.24 2.76 19.52
N GLN A 341 5.11 2.96 20.19
CA GLN A 341 4.84 2.37 21.49
C GLN A 341 3.42 1.81 21.54
N GLN A 342 3.22 0.79 22.36
CA GLN A 342 1.92 0.14 22.52
C GLN A 342 1.66 -0.22 23.97
N MET A 343 0.39 -0.32 24.33
CA MET A 343 -0.03 -0.79 25.64
C MET A 343 -1.22 -1.75 25.51
N LYS A 344 -1.28 -2.74 26.42
CA LYS A 344 -2.47 -3.56 26.60
C LYS A 344 -3.50 -2.77 27.40
N VAL A 345 -4.75 -2.88 27.02
CA VAL A 345 -5.89 -2.18 27.63
C VAL A 345 -7.06 -3.15 27.80
N PRO A 346 -7.99 -2.89 28.72
CA PRO A 346 -9.30 -3.55 28.70
C PRO A 346 -9.96 -3.39 27.33
N ALA A 347 -10.71 -4.41 26.91
CA ALA A 347 -11.33 -4.43 25.59
C ALA A 347 -12.28 -3.24 25.40
N THR A 348 -11.90 -2.30 24.54
CA THR A 348 -12.66 -1.05 24.36
C THR A 348 -12.81 -0.66 22.89
N ASN A 349 -13.90 0.05 22.60
CA ASN A 349 -14.15 0.76 21.35
C ASN A 349 -14.69 2.18 21.63
N SER A 350 -14.51 2.67 22.85
CA SER A 350 -14.86 4.03 23.26
C SER A 350 -13.84 5.02 22.71
N SER A 351 -14.32 6.09 22.07
CA SER A 351 -13.44 7.15 21.55
C SER A 351 -12.64 7.80 22.68
N LYS A 352 -13.28 8.03 23.83
CA LYS A 352 -12.69 8.66 25.03
C LYS A 352 -11.59 7.79 25.66
N GLN A 353 -11.86 6.50 25.90
CA GLN A 353 -10.88 5.61 26.51
C GLN A 353 -9.64 5.43 25.62
N ILE A 354 -9.84 5.20 24.31
CA ILE A 354 -8.72 5.05 23.37
C ILE A 354 -7.87 6.33 23.32
N ALA A 355 -8.50 7.51 23.30
CA ALA A 355 -7.78 8.77 23.34
C ALA A 355 -6.94 8.91 24.62
N ASN A 356 -7.50 8.57 25.79
CA ASN A 356 -6.78 8.63 27.05
C ASN A 356 -5.55 7.72 27.07
N TYR A 357 -5.67 6.48 26.59
CA TYR A 357 -4.53 5.56 26.51
C TYR A 357 -3.45 6.06 25.55
N LEU A 358 -3.83 6.62 24.40
CA LEU A 358 -2.87 7.21 23.46
C LEU A 358 -2.14 8.41 24.07
N LEU A 359 -2.84 9.26 24.81
CA LEU A 359 -2.24 10.40 25.51
C LEU A 359 -1.29 9.94 26.62
N GLN A 360 -1.60 8.88 27.36
CA GLN A 360 -0.65 8.30 28.33
C GLN A 360 0.64 7.82 27.67
N ILE A 361 0.54 7.18 26.49
CA ILE A 361 1.73 6.80 25.71
C ILE A 361 2.48 8.07 25.27
N PHE A 362 1.76 9.06 24.76
CA PHE A 362 2.35 10.31 24.29
C PHE A 362 3.11 11.04 25.41
N ASP A 363 2.48 11.21 26.58
CA ASP A 363 3.03 11.91 27.75
C ASP A 363 4.33 11.29 28.25
N ARG A 364 4.45 9.95 28.17
CA ARG A 364 5.64 9.21 28.63
C ARG A 364 6.84 9.38 27.69
N HIS A 365 6.60 9.58 26.40
CA HIS A 365 7.64 9.48 25.37
C HIS A 365 7.94 10.80 24.64
N TYR A 366 7.00 11.73 24.65
CA TYR A 366 7.17 13.06 24.06
C TYR A 366 8.09 13.92 24.93
N LYS A 367 9.12 14.50 24.29
CA LYS A 367 10.12 15.39 24.90
C LYS A 367 10.26 16.67 24.07
N TYR A 368 9.13 17.31 23.75
CA TYR A 368 9.09 18.59 23.01
C TYR A 368 9.70 18.52 21.61
N GLN A 369 9.59 17.37 20.93
CA GLN A 369 10.05 17.24 19.55
C GLN A 369 9.07 17.88 18.56
N ASP A 370 9.57 18.30 17.41
CA ASP A 370 8.73 18.75 16.29
C ASP A 370 8.18 17.54 15.54
N ILE A 371 6.86 17.46 15.41
CA ILE A 371 6.18 16.28 14.87
C ILE A 371 5.68 16.55 13.44
N ARG A 372 5.89 15.55 12.56
CA ARG A 372 5.39 15.54 11.18
C ARG A 372 4.41 14.41 10.93
N ASN A 373 4.47 13.33 11.70
CA ASN A 373 3.68 12.14 11.47
C ASN A 373 3.03 11.63 12.74
N VAL A 374 1.76 11.22 12.64
CA VAL A 374 1.01 10.59 13.72
C VAL A 374 0.33 9.34 13.18
N GLY A 375 0.40 8.23 13.92
CA GLY A 375 -0.22 6.96 13.60
C GLY A 375 -0.87 6.35 14.84
N VAL A 376 -2.10 5.88 14.70
CA VAL A 376 -2.85 5.18 15.76
C VAL A 376 -3.23 3.82 15.22
N ASN A 377 -3.01 2.76 15.99
CA ASN A 377 -3.42 1.40 15.63
C ASN A 377 -4.02 0.68 16.83
N CYS A 378 -5.14 -0.01 16.60
CA CYS A 378 -5.83 -0.85 17.56
C CYS A 378 -5.77 -2.30 17.08
N SER A 379 -5.27 -3.21 17.92
CA SER A 379 -5.07 -4.62 17.57
C SER A 379 -5.58 -5.54 18.68
N LYS A 380 -5.46 -6.86 18.47
CA LYS A 380 -6.12 -7.89 19.30
C LYS A 380 -7.62 -7.62 19.41
N LEU A 381 -8.27 -7.72 18.25
CA LEU A 381 -9.68 -7.39 18.14
C LEU A 381 -10.55 -8.51 18.70
N VAL A 382 -11.47 -8.16 19.58
CA VAL A 382 -12.48 -9.03 20.15
C VAL A 382 -13.84 -8.63 19.58
N TYR A 383 -14.59 -9.60 19.07
CA TYR A 383 -15.92 -9.38 18.50
C TYR A 383 -16.95 -9.86 19.52
N SER A 384 -17.33 -8.96 20.43
CA SER A 384 -18.31 -9.24 21.47
C SER A 384 -19.24 -8.05 21.65
N ASN A 385 -20.52 -8.35 21.78
CA ASN A 385 -21.57 -7.36 22.04
C ASN A 385 -21.69 -7.06 23.54
N ALA A 386 -21.01 -7.82 24.41
CA ALA A 386 -21.07 -7.62 25.85
C ALA A 386 -20.29 -6.37 26.24
N LEU A 387 -20.93 -5.47 26.99
CA LEU A 387 -20.23 -4.42 27.70
C LEU A 387 -19.56 -5.03 28.92
N GLN A 388 -18.22 -5.04 28.93
CA GLN A 388 -17.47 -5.26 30.14
C GLN A 388 -17.42 -3.94 30.89
N LEU A 389 -18.10 -3.87 32.03
CA LEU A 389 -18.05 -2.71 32.91
C LEU A 389 -16.71 -2.70 33.66
N ASP A 390 -16.12 -1.52 33.79
CA ASP A 390 -15.05 -1.28 34.74
C ASP A 390 -15.63 -1.30 36.16
N LEU A 391 -14.96 -2.00 37.07
CA LEU A 391 -15.37 -2.14 38.47
C LEU A 391 -15.21 -0.83 39.27
N PHE A 392 -14.36 0.08 38.79
CA PHE A 392 -13.97 1.30 39.48
C PHE A 392 -14.59 2.57 38.85
N GLU A 393 -15.32 2.45 37.75
CA GLU A 393 -16.09 3.53 37.15
C GLU A 393 -17.59 3.36 37.41
N ASP A 394 -18.33 4.46 37.46
CA ASP A 394 -19.78 4.43 37.62
C ASP A 394 -20.45 3.72 36.42
N PRO A 395 -21.29 2.69 36.64
CA PRO A 395 -21.93 1.94 35.55
C PRO A 395 -22.84 2.78 34.66
N ASP A 396 -23.54 3.77 35.23
CA ASP A 396 -24.48 4.61 34.47
C ASP A 396 -23.72 5.58 33.55
N GLU A 397 -22.60 6.14 34.02
CA GLU A 397 -21.70 6.95 33.18
C GLU A 397 -21.13 6.13 32.01
N GLN A 398 -20.68 4.90 32.26
CA GLN A 398 -20.15 4.01 31.22
C GLN A 398 -21.22 3.71 30.15
N VAL A 399 -22.46 3.43 30.55
CA VAL A 399 -23.58 3.18 29.64
C VAL A 399 -23.94 4.45 28.85
N LYS A 400 -23.89 5.63 29.49
CA LYS A 400 -24.17 6.92 28.85
C LYS A 400 -23.13 7.26 27.79
N ASP A 401 -21.85 7.10 28.10
CA ASP A 401 -20.75 7.39 27.17
C ASP A 401 -20.85 6.53 25.89
N LEU A 402 -21.23 5.25 26.03
CA LEU A 402 -21.48 4.37 24.88
C LEU A 402 -22.66 4.85 24.04
N LYS A 403 -23.78 5.22 24.68
CA LYS A 403 -24.95 5.74 23.97
C LYS A 403 -24.58 7.00 23.17
N ILE A 404 -23.75 7.88 23.73
CA ILE A 404 -23.24 9.07 23.03
C ILE A 404 -22.47 8.65 21.78
N ASP A 405 -21.50 7.74 21.91
CA ASP A 405 -20.69 7.26 20.77
C ASP A 405 -21.59 6.65 19.66
N TYR A 406 -22.60 5.86 20.01
CA TYR A 406 -23.55 5.30 19.05
C TYR A 406 -24.43 6.36 18.36
N VAL A 407 -24.89 7.37 19.11
CA VAL A 407 -25.69 8.47 18.54
C VAL A 407 -24.86 9.30 17.57
N VAL A 408 -23.63 9.65 17.96
CA VAL A 408 -22.66 10.36 17.12
C VAL A 408 -22.42 9.59 15.83
N ASP A 409 -22.15 8.28 15.91
CA ASP A 409 -21.93 7.43 14.75
C ASP A 409 -23.16 7.36 13.83
N THR A 410 -24.35 7.30 14.41
CA THR A 410 -25.63 7.24 13.66
C THR A 410 -25.86 8.52 12.87
N ILE A 411 -25.64 9.69 13.49
CA ILE A 411 -25.74 10.99 12.84
C ILE A 411 -24.71 11.09 11.71
N ARG A 412 -23.45 10.74 11.97
CA ARG A 412 -22.38 10.77 10.97
C ARG A 412 -22.61 9.81 9.81
N LYS A 413 -23.24 8.66 10.06
CA LYS A 413 -23.60 7.70 8.99
C LYS A 413 -24.66 8.28 8.05
N LYS A 414 -25.61 9.06 8.57
CA LYS A 414 -26.71 9.62 7.78
C LYS A 414 -26.37 10.94 7.09
N TYR A 415 -25.61 11.81 7.76
CA TYR A 415 -25.38 13.19 7.32
C TYR A 415 -23.90 13.51 7.04
N GLY A 416 -23.03 12.50 7.07
CA GLY A 416 -21.59 12.63 6.84
C GLY A 416 -20.82 13.10 8.08
N PHE A 417 -19.49 12.96 8.05
CA PHE A 417 -18.63 13.21 9.21
C PHE A 417 -18.68 14.65 9.74
N LYS A 418 -18.83 15.65 8.86
CA LYS A 418 -18.88 17.08 9.24
C LYS A 418 -20.13 17.47 10.02
N SER A 419 -21.16 16.62 10.06
CA SER A 419 -22.42 16.89 10.77
C SER A 419 -22.22 17.03 12.29
N ILE A 420 -21.23 16.34 12.86
CA ILE A 420 -20.89 16.44 14.28
C ILE A 420 -19.39 16.17 14.50
N VAL A 421 -18.70 17.17 15.05
CA VAL A 421 -17.26 17.13 15.35
C VAL A 421 -17.00 17.65 16.76
N HIS A 422 -15.91 17.23 17.39
CA HIS A 422 -15.50 17.82 18.65
C HIS A 422 -15.13 19.29 18.46
N ALA A 423 -15.47 20.15 19.42
CA ALA A 423 -15.13 21.58 19.35
C ALA A 423 -13.63 21.82 19.12
N ASN A 424 -12.78 20.99 19.74
CA ASN A 424 -11.32 21.05 19.58
C ASN A 424 -10.86 20.81 18.13
N SER A 425 -11.66 20.14 17.29
CA SER A 425 -11.34 19.95 15.86
C SER A 425 -11.46 21.23 15.02
N ILE A 426 -12.03 22.30 15.58
CA ILE A 426 -12.14 23.63 14.95
C ILE A 426 -10.95 24.52 15.37
N MET A 427 -10.23 24.15 16.44
CA MET A 427 -9.08 24.90 16.93
C MET A 427 -7.88 24.80 15.98
N GLU A 428 -6.92 25.69 16.14
CA GLU A 428 -5.65 25.63 15.42
C GLU A 428 -4.94 24.29 15.68
N GLY A 429 -4.48 23.64 14.61
CA GLY A 429 -3.92 22.29 14.65
C GLY A 429 -4.94 21.16 14.42
N GLY A 430 -6.24 21.43 14.46
CA GLY A 430 -7.28 20.45 14.11
C GLY A 430 -7.19 20.02 12.64
N ARG A 431 -7.39 18.72 12.36
CA ARG A 431 -7.31 18.15 11.01
C ARG A 431 -8.56 17.38 10.60
N ALA A 432 -9.45 17.03 11.53
CA ALA A 432 -10.60 16.16 11.24
C ALA A 432 -11.51 16.71 10.13
N ILE A 433 -11.83 18.00 10.15
CA ILE A 433 -12.72 18.63 9.15
C ILE A 433 -12.07 18.63 7.77
N ALA A 434 -10.81 19.07 7.65
CA ALA A 434 -10.09 19.08 6.38
C ALA A 434 -9.89 17.66 5.81
N ARG A 435 -9.74 16.66 6.68
CA ARG A 435 -9.56 15.26 6.30
C ARG A 435 -10.85 14.55 5.89
N SER A 436 -12.01 15.03 6.34
CA SER A 436 -13.28 14.38 6.03
C SER A 436 -13.62 14.40 4.53
N SER A 437 -13.05 15.32 3.75
CA SER A 437 -13.17 15.35 2.29
C SER A 437 -12.03 14.62 1.56
N LEU A 438 -11.23 13.80 2.26
CA LEU A 438 -10.12 13.07 1.67
C LEU A 438 -10.45 11.57 1.57
N VAL A 439 -10.01 10.94 0.48
CA VAL A 439 -10.05 9.48 0.28
C VAL A 439 -8.61 8.97 0.36
N GLY A 440 -8.33 8.03 1.27
CA GLY A 440 -6.97 7.51 1.49
C GLY A 440 -5.94 8.59 1.88
N GLY A 441 -6.36 9.67 2.52
CA GLY A 441 -5.50 10.80 2.91
C GLY A 441 -5.18 11.80 1.79
N HIS A 442 -5.80 11.66 0.61
CA HIS A 442 -5.63 12.52 -0.55
C HIS A 442 -6.96 13.12 -0.97
N ALA A 443 -6.95 14.22 -1.73
CA ALA A 443 -8.18 14.85 -2.22
C ALA A 443 -9.06 13.78 -2.91
N GLY A 444 -10.22 13.53 -2.34
CA GLY A 444 -11.21 12.61 -2.88
C GLY A 444 -12.47 13.41 -3.05
N GLY A 445 -12.92 13.64 -4.29
CA GLY A 445 -14.21 14.29 -4.48
C GLY A 445 -15.29 13.58 -3.66
N MET A 446 -16.08 14.36 -2.91
CA MET A 446 -17.33 14.08 -2.17
C MET A 446 -17.48 12.79 -1.32
N SER A 447 -16.60 11.79 -1.37
CA SER A 447 -16.83 10.45 -0.79
C SER A 447 -15.81 10.01 0.26
N GLY A 448 -15.05 10.95 0.84
CA GLY A 448 -14.15 10.65 1.95
C GLY A 448 -14.92 10.23 3.20
N LEU A 449 -14.69 8.99 3.68
CA LEU A 449 -15.28 8.33 4.87
C LEU A 449 -16.54 7.45 4.64
N GLU A 450 -17.09 7.44 3.43
CA GLU A 450 -18.16 6.52 3.05
C GLU A 450 -17.56 5.25 2.46
N GLY A 451 -17.99 4.10 2.97
CA GLY A 451 -17.30 2.83 2.80
C GLY A 451 -17.16 2.40 1.35
N ALA A 452 -15.98 1.90 1.00
CA ALA A 452 -15.85 0.82 0.05
C ALA A 452 -15.44 -0.42 0.85
N GLU A 453 -16.35 -1.38 0.96
CA GLU A 453 -16.01 -2.74 1.35
C GLU A 453 -15.01 -3.28 0.33
N GLY A 454 -13.92 -3.85 0.85
CA GLY A 454 -13.06 -4.77 0.12
C GLY A 454 -12.31 -4.22 -1.08
N HIS A 455 -11.23 -3.45 -0.87
CA HIS A 455 -10.21 -3.29 -1.91
C HIS A 455 -8.79 -3.39 -1.35
N GLY A 456 -7.98 -4.20 -2.05
CA GLY A 456 -6.52 -4.19 -2.02
C GLY A 456 -5.92 -4.55 -0.67
N LYS A 457 -5.96 -5.83 -0.28
CA LYS A 457 -4.89 -6.34 0.58
C LYS A 457 -3.63 -6.28 -0.27
N THR A 458 -2.74 -5.33 -0.01
CA THR A 458 -1.33 -5.46 -0.40
C THR A 458 -0.85 -6.81 0.08
N TYR A 459 -0.52 -7.67 -0.87
CA TYR A 459 0.11 -8.97 -0.66
C TYR A 459 1.47 -8.81 0.02
#